data_AF-A0A1I5MIZ6-F1
#
_entry.id   AF-A0A1I5MIZ6-F1
#
_cell.length_a   1.000
_cell.length_b   1.000
_cell.length_c   1.000
_cell.angle_alpha   90.00
_cell.angle_beta   90.00
_cell.angle_gamma   90.00
#
_symmetry.space_group_name_H-M   'P 1'
#
loop_
_entity.id
_entity.type
_entity.pdbx_description
1 polymer ?
#
loop_
_entity_poly.entity_id
_entity_poly.type
_entity_poly.pdbx_seq_one_letter_code
_entity_poly.pdbx_strand_id
1 'polypeptide(L)'
;PTGWVDPLGLVDCPGKGGCRPAVGGQDPAGKVQVDEGEPTLPMTAEQRAQEHELAEAKAYKELREMEGSIDGAHFLEKHGAQTTLQSQMERLQSGKNPTTGEIERYTKGKKKGEPKIPTAATHFISHRDQLYAINRARLVFKESGLQQSREPIEFGRKVGEGYKKEGLEYGEQTKAVVILNDKGLPITSYTEFE
;
A
#
# COMPACT_ATOMS: atom_id res chain seq x y z
N PRO A 1 44.32 36.69 -31.02
CA PRO A 1 44.38 35.56 -30.07
C PRO A 1 43.37 35.75 -28.93
N THR A 2 42.35 34.90 -28.88
CA THR A 2 41.47 34.76 -27.72
C THR A 2 41.00 33.30 -27.68
N GLY A 3 41.66 32.52 -26.81
CA GLY A 3 41.34 31.12 -26.57
C GLY A 3 40.21 30.99 -25.55
N TRP A 4 39.39 29.96 -25.74
CA TRP A 4 38.36 29.55 -24.79
C TRP A 4 39.01 28.94 -23.54
N VAL A 5 38.53 29.31 -22.34
CA VAL A 5 39.01 28.79 -21.06
C VAL A 5 37.88 28.02 -20.39
N ASP A 6 38.16 26.78 -19.99
CA ASP A 6 37.23 25.87 -19.32
C ASP A 6 37.00 26.28 -17.83
N PRO A 7 35.75 26.48 -17.39
CA PRO A 7 35.43 26.94 -16.04
C PRO A 7 35.51 25.86 -14.95
N LEU A 8 35.75 24.59 -15.26
CA LEU A 8 35.71 23.51 -14.25
C LEU A 8 37.02 23.28 -13.49
N GLY A 9 38.12 23.99 -13.83
CA GLY A 9 39.34 24.00 -13.02
C GLY A 9 40.01 22.63 -12.80
N LEU A 10 39.72 21.64 -13.64
CA LEU A 10 40.34 20.32 -13.59
C LEU A 10 41.66 20.35 -14.35
N VAL A 11 42.67 20.96 -13.72
CA VAL A 11 44.06 20.77 -14.13
C VAL A 11 44.53 19.40 -13.65
N ASP A 12 44.95 18.59 -14.62
CA ASP A 12 45.54 17.25 -14.53
C ASP A 12 44.59 16.04 -14.49
N CYS A 13 44.58 15.31 -15.60
CA CYS A 13 44.07 13.95 -15.68
C CYS A 13 45.06 12.98 -15.00
N PRO A 14 44.64 12.15 -14.03
CA PRO A 14 45.54 11.20 -13.38
C PRO A 14 45.86 10.02 -14.32
N GLY A 15 47.12 9.87 -14.68
CA GLY A 15 47.62 8.73 -15.47
C GLY A 15 48.86 9.09 -16.28
N LYS A 16 49.86 8.20 -16.27
CA LYS A 16 51.14 8.40 -16.99
C LYS A 16 50.89 8.26 -18.50
N GLY A 17 50.45 9.33 -19.15
CA GLY A 17 50.17 9.30 -20.59
C GLY A 17 49.64 10.60 -21.22
N GLY A 18 48.87 11.42 -20.49
CA GLY A 18 48.24 12.62 -21.04
C GLY A 18 47.29 12.33 -22.21
N CYS A 19 46.35 13.25 -22.49
CA CYS A 19 45.43 13.12 -23.62
C CYS A 19 46.17 13.30 -24.95
N ARG A 20 46.76 12.23 -25.48
CA ARG A 20 47.14 12.12 -26.90
C ARG A 20 46.14 11.23 -27.62
N PRO A 21 45.61 11.65 -28.78
CA PRO A 21 44.75 10.79 -29.57
C PRO A 21 45.61 9.68 -30.18
N ALA A 22 45.42 8.45 -29.72
CA ALA A 22 45.89 7.29 -30.45
C ALA A 22 44.98 7.12 -31.67
N VAL A 23 45.45 7.56 -32.83
CA VAL A 23 44.89 7.17 -34.13
C VAL A 23 45.07 5.65 -34.27
N GLY A 24 43.98 4.92 -34.13
CA GLY A 24 43.90 3.48 -34.29
C GLY A 24 42.43 3.08 -34.34
N GLY A 25 41.94 2.77 -35.54
CA GLY A 25 40.52 2.74 -35.87
C GLY A 25 39.70 1.73 -35.07
N GLN A 26 38.65 2.23 -34.45
CA GLN A 26 37.41 1.53 -34.23
C GLN A 26 36.31 2.58 -34.37
N ASP A 27 35.47 2.39 -35.38
CA ASP A 27 34.32 3.23 -35.67
C ASP A 27 33.34 3.18 -34.47
N PRO A 28 33.13 4.27 -33.72
CA PRO A 28 32.26 4.26 -32.54
C PRO A 28 30.77 4.19 -32.93
N ALA A 29 30.44 4.19 -34.23
CA ALA A 29 29.07 4.06 -34.72
C ALA A 29 28.47 2.65 -34.59
N GLY A 30 29.25 1.66 -34.12
CA GLY A 30 28.81 0.28 -33.98
C GLY A 30 28.06 -0.01 -32.68
N LYS A 31 26.73 0.15 -32.70
CA LYS A 31 25.74 -0.40 -31.75
C LYS A 31 25.53 0.35 -30.42
N VAL A 32 24.94 1.54 -30.51
CA VAL A 32 23.89 1.89 -29.55
C VAL A 32 22.58 1.74 -30.31
N GLN A 33 21.88 0.63 -30.11
CA GLN A 33 20.47 0.56 -30.50
C GLN A 33 19.72 1.41 -29.47
N VAL A 34 19.44 2.66 -29.84
CA VAL A 34 18.43 3.45 -29.16
C VAL A 34 17.11 2.85 -29.62
N ASP A 35 16.34 2.30 -28.68
CA ASP A 35 14.96 1.95 -28.95
C ASP A 35 14.21 3.26 -29.22
N GLU A 36 13.98 3.57 -30.50
CA GLU A 36 13.09 4.66 -30.93
C GLU A 36 11.62 4.25 -30.73
N GLY A 37 11.31 3.59 -29.60
CA GLY A 37 9.96 3.18 -29.25
C GLY A 37 9.04 4.39 -29.33
N GLU A 38 8.12 4.36 -30.30
CA GLU A 38 7.08 5.37 -30.44
C GLU A 38 6.41 5.60 -29.08
N PRO A 39 6.10 6.86 -28.72
CA PRO A 39 5.43 7.14 -27.46
C PRO A 39 4.12 6.35 -27.41
N THR A 40 3.94 5.57 -26.34
CA THR A 40 2.74 4.78 -26.11
C THR A 40 1.52 5.68 -26.24
N LEU A 41 0.60 5.36 -27.15
CA LEU A 41 -0.61 6.14 -27.34
C LEU A 41 -1.38 6.29 -26.02
N PRO A 42 -1.96 7.47 -25.73
CA PRO A 42 -2.71 7.67 -24.50
C PRO A 42 -3.91 6.71 -24.45
N MET A 43 -4.02 5.96 -23.35
CA MET A 43 -5.11 5.01 -23.14
C MET A 43 -6.48 5.68 -23.21
N THR A 44 -7.48 4.98 -23.73
CA THR A 44 -8.89 5.41 -23.68
C THR A 44 -9.43 5.34 -22.24
N ALA A 45 -10.57 5.99 -21.97
CA ALA A 45 -11.22 5.91 -20.66
C ALA A 45 -11.63 4.47 -20.31
N GLU A 46 -12.09 3.71 -21.29
CA GLU A 46 -12.47 2.30 -21.15
C GLU A 46 -11.28 1.43 -20.78
N GLN A 47 -10.13 1.62 -21.47
CA GLN A 47 -8.90 0.90 -21.16
C GLN A 47 -8.42 1.20 -19.73
N ARG A 48 -8.51 2.46 -19.27
CA ARG A 48 -8.15 2.83 -17.89
C ARG A 48 -9.10 2.20 -16.87
N ALA A 49 -10.40 2.12 -17.16
CA ALA A 49 -11.37 1.47 -16.28
C ALA A 49 -11.10 -0.05 -16.17
N GLN A 50 -10.80 -0.71 -17.29
CA GLN A 50 -10.43 -2.13 -17.32
C GLN A 50 -9.14 -2.40 -16.55
N GLU A 51 -8.11 -1.56 -16.74
CA GLU A 51 -6.87 -1.67 -15.97
C GLU A 51 -7.11 -1.47 -14.47
N HIS A 52 -7.95 -0.49 -14.11
CA HIS A 52 -8.32 -0.24 -12.73
C HIS A 52 -9.01 -1.45 -12.10
N GLU A 53 -10.02 -2.01 -12.77
CA GLU A 53 -10.74 -3.21 -12.32
C GLU A 53 -9.79 -4.40 -12.16
N LEU A 54 -8.90 -4.62 -13.13
CA LEU A 54 -7.90 -5.69 -13.06
C LEU A 54 -6.93 -5.49 -11.89
N ALA A 55 -6.53 -4.25 -11.62
CA ALA A 55 -5.63 -3.92 -10.52
C ALA A 55 -6.32 -4.14 -9.14
N GLU A 56 -7.60 -3.79 -9.01
CA GLU A 56 -8.40 -4.10 -7.81
C GLU A 56 -8.53 -5.61 -7.61
N ALA A 57 -8.88 -6.36 -8.67
CA ALA A 57 -9.01 -7.82 -8.59
C ALA A 57 -7.69 -8.51 -8.21
N LYS A 58 -6.56 -8.02 -8.73
CA LYS A 58 -5.24 -8.52 -8.36
C LYS A 58 -4.91 -8.21 -6.89
N ALA A 59 -5.17 -6.98 -6.44
CA ALA A 59 -4.96 -6.60 -5.05
C ALA A 59 -5.81 -7.44 -4.09
N TYR A 60 -7.09 -7.68 -4.43
CA TYR A 60 -7.97 -8.56 -3.68
C TYR A 60 -7.41 -9.98 -3.58
N LYS A 61 -6.95 -10.55 -4.70
CA LYS A 61 -6.32 -11.88 -4.71
C LYS A 61 -5.10 -11.94 -3.79
N GLU A 62 -4.22 -10.96 -3.88
CA GLU A 62 -3.01 -10.89 -3.06
C GLU A 62 -3.34 -10.75 -1.56
N LEU A 63 -4.28 -9.88 -1.21
CA LEU A 63 -4.75 -9.72 0.17
C LEU A 63 -5.34 -11.03 0.71
N ARG A 64 -6.13 -11.75 -0.10
CA ARG A 64 -6.78 -12.99 0.30
C ARG A 64 -5.77 -14.10 0.55
N GLU A 65 -4.81 -14.26 -0.35
CA GLU A 65 -3.71 -15.23 -0.21
C GLU A 65 -2.84 -14.89 1.01
N MET A 66 -2.54 -13.60 1.21
CA MET A 66 -1.76 -13.12 2.35
C MET A 66 -2.49 -13.39 3.67
N GLU A 67 -3.77 -13.01 3.79
CA GLU A 67 -4.58 -13.20 5.00
C GLU A 67 -4.71 -14.69 5.34
N GLY A 68 -5.03 -15.52 4.35
CA GLY A 68 -5.16 -16.96 4.54
C GLY A 68 -3.87 -17.66 4.95
N SER A 69 -2.71 -17.02 4.76
CA SER A 69 -1.41 -17.56 5.17
C SER A 69 -0.99 -17.17 6.60
N ILE A 70 -1.72 -16.27 7.26
CA ILE A 70 -1.34 -15.72 8.57
C ILE A 70 -2.42 -16.07 9.60
N ASP A 71 -2.06 -16.91 10.57
CA ASP A 71 -2.98 -17.29 11.64
C ASP A 71 -3.49 -16.07 12.43
N GLY A 72 -4.81 -15.97 12.58
CA GLY A 72 -5.49 -14.86 13.26
C GLY A 72 -5.56 -13.54 12.49
N ALA A 73 -5.06 -13.46 11.26
CA ALA A 73 -5.22 -12.28 10.42
C ALA A 73 -6.67 -12.08 9.99
N HIS A 74 -7.10 -10.83 9.90
CA HIS A 74 -8.48 -10.45 9.56
C HIS A 74 -8.57 -9.03 8.97
N PHE A 75 -7.50 -8.58 8.30
CA PHE A 75 -7.48 -7.29 7.62
C PHE A 75 -8.45 -7.23 6.44
N LEU A 76 -8.45 -8.22 5.55
CA LEU A 76 -9.34 -8.28 4.41
C LEU A 76 -10.74 -8.72 4.84
N GLU A 77 -10.85 -9.77 5.65
CA GLU A 77 -12.13 -10.33 6.09
C GLU A 77 -13.03 -9.29 6.79
N LYS A 78 -12.45 -8.41 7.63
CA LYS A 78 -13.24 -7.45 8.43
C LYS A 78 -13.25 -6.02 7.89
N HIS A 79 -12.27 -5.66 7.08
CA HIS A 79 -12.06 -4.27 6.68
C HIS A 79 -11.86 -4.10 5.16
N GLY A 80 -11.87 -5.18 4.38
CA GLY A 80 -11.66 -5.10 2.94
C GLY A 80 -12.82 -4.46 2.18
N ALA A 81 -12.51 -3.98 0.97
CA ALA A 81 -13.46 -3.28 0.10
C ALA A 81 -14.59 -4.14 -0.46
N GLN A 82 -14.54 -5.46 -0.26
CA GLN A 82 -15.63 -6.38 -0.56
C GLN A 82 -16.72 -6.39 0.54
N THR A 83 -16.46 -5.75 1.69
CA THR A 83 -17.48 -5.54 2.72
C THR A 83 -18.36 -4.34 2.37
N THR A 84 -19.34 -4.02 3.21
CA THR A 84 -20.29 -2.92 2.97
C THR A 84 -20.54 -2.10 4.23
N LEU A 85 -20.96 -0.84 4.07
CA LEU A 85 -21.43 0.00 5.19
C LEU A 85 -22.49 -0.71 6.04
N GLN A 86 -23.44 -1.40 5.40
CA GLN A 86 -24.47 -2.17 6.10
C GLN A 86 -23.85 -3.28 6.95
N SER A 87 -22.89 -4.05 6.41
CA SER A 87 -22.21 -5.09 7.18
C SER A 87 -21.36 -4.53 8.33
N GLN A 88 -20.77 -3.33 8.17
CA GLN A 88 -20.04 -2.65 9.24
C GLN A 88 -20.96 -2.11 10.34
N MET A 89 -22.17 -1.66 9.99
CA MET A 89 -23.22 -1.33 10.95
C MET A 89 -23.64 -2.57 11.75
N GLU A 90 -23.91 -3.70 11.07
CA GLU A 90 -24.27 -4.96 11.74
C GLU A 90 -23.16 -5.46 12.68
N ARG A 91 -21.89 -5.30 12.27
CA ARG A 91 -20.72 -5.62 13.09
C ARG A 91 -20.69 -4.79 14.38
N LEU A 92 -21.01 -3.51 14.32
CA LEU A 92 -21.09 -2.65 15.52
C LEU A 92 -22.26 -2.98 16.43
N GLN A 93 -23.40 -3.40 15.87
CA GLN A 93 -24.58 -3.71 16.66
C GLN A 93 -24.49 -5.07 17.34
N SER A 94 -23.88 -6.05 16.67
CA SER A 94 -23.99 -7.47 17.07
C SER A 94 -22.66 -8.20 17.21
N GLY A 95 -21.54 -7.62 16.79
CA GLY A 95 -20.26 -8.34 16.67
C GLY A 95 -20.23 -9.35 15.52
N LYS A 96 -21.18 -9.25 14.57
CA LYS A 96 -21.24 -10.06 13.36
C LYS A 96 -20.09 -9.72 12.42
N ASN A 97 -19.36 -10.73 11.97
CA ASN A 97 -18.29 -10.58 11.00
C ASN A 97 -18.89 -10.18 9.64
N PRO A 98 -18.34 -9.13 8.98
CA PRO A 98 -18.95 -8.56 7.78
C PRO A 98 -18.82 -9.46 6.54
N THR A 99 -17.85 -10.39 6.53
CA THR A 99 -17.65 -11.35 5.43
C THR A 99 -18.29 -12.70 5.74
N THR A 100 -18.05 -13.27 6.93
CA THR A 100 -18.52 -14.64 7.25
C THR A 100 -19.94 -14.68 7.81
N GLY A 101 -20.45 -13.56 8.32
CA GLY A 101 -21.75 -13.48 8.98
C GLY A 101 -21.81 -14.14 10.37
N GLU A 102 -20.69 -14.64 10.89
CA GLU A 102 -20.62 -15.25 12.21
C GLU A 102 -20.54 -14.19 13.33
N ILE A 103 -21.20 -14.43 14.46
CA ILE A 103 -21.08 -13.56 15.64
C ILE A 103 -19.86 -13.96 16.44
N GLU A 104 -18.84 -13.09 16.45
CA GLU A 104 -17.63 -13.33 17.21
C GLU A 104 -17.88 -13.17 18.70
N ARG A 105 -17.44 -14.14 19.51
CA ARG A 105 -17.65 -14.14 20.97
C ARG A 105 -16.33 -14.29 21.72
N TYR A 106 -16.28 -13.75 22.93
CA TYR A 106 -15.13 -14.01 23.81
C TYR A 106 -15.10 -15.49 24.20
N THR A 107 -13.95 -16.13 24.03
CA THR A 107 -13.77 -17.56 24.33
C THR A 107 -13.32 -17.80 25.78
N LYS A 108 -12.83 -16.76 26.46
CA LYS A 108 -12.23 -16.82 27.81
C LYS A 108 -12.54 -15.55 28.61
N GLY A 109 -12.29 -15.61 29.91
CA GLY A 109 -12.46 -14.48 30.83
C GLY A 109 -13.90 -14.23 31.25
N LYS A 110 -14.14 -13.11 31.95
CA LYS A 110 -15.46 -12.76 32.51
C LYS A 110 -16.55 -12.58 31.46
N LYS A 111 -16.17 -12.18 30.24
CA LYS A 111 -17.08 -11.94 29.12
C LYS A 111 -17.32 -13.18 28.26
N LYS A 112 -16.91 -14.38 28.69
CA LYS A 112 -17.01 -15.60 27.88
C LYS A 112 -18.45 -15.79 27.37
N GLY A 113 -18.59 -15.94 26.06
CA GLY A 113 -19.88 -16.09 25.38
C GLY A 113 -20.53 -14.77 24.94
N GLU A 114 -20.09 -13.61 25.47
CA GLU A 114 -20.57 -12.31 25.02
C GLU A 114 -20.03 -11.97 23.62
N PRO A 115 -20.80 -11.26 22.77
CA PRO A 115 -20.33 -10.76 21.48
C PRO A 115 -19.16 -9.78 21.60
N LYS A 116 -18.22 -9.85 20.66
CA LYS A 116 -17.10 -8.91 20.51
C LYS A 116 -17.52 -7.71 19.67
N ILE A 117 -18.22 -6.78 20.31
CA ILE A 117 -18.62 -5.52 19.66
C ILE A 117 -17.42 -4.54 19.63
N PRO A 118 -16.98 -4.09 18.44
CA PRO A 118 -15.87 -3.15 18.32
C PRO A 118 -16.31 -1.72 18.70
N THR A 119 -15.35 -0.81 18.90
CA THR A 119 -15.61 0.63 19.13
C THR A 119 -15.84 1.40 17.83
N ALA A 120 -15.38 0.87 16.70
CA ALA A 120 -15.62 1.36 15.35
C ALA A 120 -15.63 0.19 14.36
N ALA A 121 -16.34 0.36 13.25
CA ALA A 121 -16.29 -0.56 12.11
C ALA A 121 -16.20 0.24 10.83
N THR A 122 -15.04 0.13 10.18
CA THR A 122 -14.68 0.84 8.95
C THR A 122 -14.17 -0.13 7.91
N HIS A 123 -14.38 0.19 6.64
CA HIS A 123 -13.88 -0.61 5.52
C HIS A 123 -13.14 0.27 4.52
N PHE A 124 -12.15 -0.31 3.85
CA PHE A 124 -11.47 0.32 2.73
C PHE A 124 -12.43 0.42 1.54
N ILE A 125 -12.27 1.44 0.71
CA ILE A 125 -13.00 1.56 -0.56
C ILE A 125 -12.25 0.87 -1.71
N SER A 126 -10.94 0.64 -1.55
CA SER A 126 -10.07 0.02 -2.56
C SER A 126 -9.20 -1.06 -1.93
N HIS A 127 -9.12 -2.22 -2.58
CA HIS A 127 -8.19 -3.29 -2.23
C HIS A 127 -6.75 -2.86 -2.48
N ARG A 128 -6.50 -2.02 -3.50
CA ARG A 128 -5.16 -1.49 -3.77
C ARG A 128 -4.68 -0.59 -2.64
N ASP A 129 -5.55 0.24 -2.08
CA ASP A 129 -5.19 1.11 -0.94
C ASP A 129 -4.90 0.31 0.32
N GLN A 130 -5.69 -0.72 0.59
CA GLN A 130 -5.44 -1.64 1.69
C GLN A 130 -4.10 -2.36 1.54
N LEU A 131 -3.82 -2.89 0.34
CA LEU A 131 -2.56 -3.57 0.05
C LEU A 131 -1.37 -2.61 0.16
N TYR A 132 -1.52 -1.37 -0.33
CA TYR A 132 -0.51 -0.33 -0.17
C TYR A 132 -0.23 -0.03 1.31
N ALA A 133 -1.27 0.15 2.14
CA ALA A 133 -1.12 0.41 3.57
C ALA A 133 -0.32 -0.71 4.25
N ILE A 134 -0.66 -1.97 3.97
CA ILE A 134 0.03 -3.14 4.52
C ILE A 134 1.50 -3.16 4.08
N ASN A 135 1.78 -2.99 2.79
CA ASN A 135 3.15 -3.00 2.28
C ASN A 135 3.99 -1.84 2.85
N ARG A 136 3.38 -0.66 3.01
CA ARG A 136 4.03 0.50 3.64
C ARG A 136 4.35 0.22 5.10
N ALA A 137 3.42 -0.32 5.88
CA ALA A 137 3.65 -0.66 7.28
C ALA A 137 4.75 -1.71 7.45
N ARG A 138 4.77 -2.74 6.59
CA ARG A 138 5.83 -3.77 6.58
C ARG A 138 7.20 -3.20 6.24
N LEU A 139 7.28 -2.22 5.34
CA LEU A 139 8.51 -1.51 5.06
C LEU A 139 8.97 -0.71 6.28
N VAL A 140 8.09 0.09 6.89
CA VAL A 140 8.41 0.87 8.09
C VAL A 140 8.83 -0.05 9.25
N PHE A 141 8.21 -1.22 9.41
CA PHE A 141 8.62 -2.19 10.41
C PHE A 141 10.06 -2.65 10.24
N LYS A 142 10.50 -2.92 8.99
CA LYS A 142 11.87 -3.33 8.70
C LYS A 142 12.89 -2.23 9.01
N GLU A 143 12.53 -0.97 8.74
CA GLU A 143 13.43 0.17 8.90
C GLU A 143 13.46 0.71 10.33
N SER A 144 12.31 0.79 10.99
CA SER A 144 12.12 1.58 12.22
C SER A 144 11.46 0.78 13.35
N GLY A 145 10.97 -0.42 13.10
CA GLY A 145 10.36 -1.29 14.10
C GLY A 145 8.85 -1.09 14.29
N LEU A 146 8.30 -1.83 15.27
CA LEU A 146 6.86 -2.05 15.41
C LEU A 146 6.07 -0.82 15.87
N GLN A 147 6.70 0.10 16.61
CA GLN A 147 6.01 1.31 17.07
C GLN A 147 5.71 2.23 15.89
N GLN A 148 6.72 2.53 15.09
CA GLN A 148 6.62 3.39 13.92
C GLN A 148 5.71 2.78 12.84
N SER A 149 5.70 1.45 12.68
CA SER A 149 4.82 0.80 11.69
C SER A 149 3.32 0.93 11.99
N ARG A 150 2.95 1.37 13.20
CA ARG A 150 1.56 1.54 13.65
C ARG A 150 1.08 2.99 13.49
N GLU A 151 1.96 3.92 13.15
CA GLU A 151 1.55 5.30 12.90
C GLU A 151 0.56 5.35 11.73
N PRO A 152 -0.50 6.17 11.82
CA PRO A 152 -1.49 6.28 10.74
C PRO A 152 -0.85 6.74 9.43
N ILE A 153 -1.17 6.04 8.35
CA ILE A 153 -0.73 6.36 6.99
C ILE A 153 -1.75 7.32 6.38
N GLU A 154 -1.33 8.56 6.10
CA GLU A 154 -2.15 9.57 5.42
C GLU A 154 -2.15 9.36 3.91
N PHE A 155 -3.35 9.35 3.30
CA PHE A 155 -3.52 9.22 1.85
C PHE A 155 -3.87 10.55 1.16
N GLY A 156 -4.30 11.57 1.90
CA GLY A 156 -4.73 12.86 1.36
C GLY A 156 -6.04 12.81 0.56
N ARG A 157 -6.74 11.67 0.59
CA ARG A 157 -8.03 11.43 -0.05
C ARG A 157 -8.82 10.40 0.76
N LYS A 158 -10.12 10.31 0.49
CA LYS A 158 -10.97 9.25 1.06
C LYS A 158 -10.40 7.87 0.67
N VAL A 159 -10.19 7.03 1.67
CA VAL A 159 -9.75 5.63 1.53
C VAL A 159 -10.64 4.63 2.23
N GLY A 160 -11.49 5.11 3.15
CA GLY A 160 -12.48 4.27 3.78
C GLY A 160 -13.65 5.05 4.33
N GLU A 161 -14.60 4.30 4.84
CA GLU A 161 -15.80 4.81 5.48
C GLU A 161 -16.30 3.81 6.54
N GLY A 162 -17.19 4.27 7.41
CA GLY A 162 -17.79 3.41 8.42
C GLY A 162 -18.42 4.19 9.56
N TYR A 163 -18.52 3.55 10.71
CA TYR A 163 -19.23 4.10 11.87
C TYR A 163 -18.41 4.02 13.16
N LYS A 164 -18.60 5.01 14.04
CA LYS A 164 -18.20 4.92 15.46
C LYS A 164 -19.33 4.29 16.27
N LYS A 165 -18.99 3.49 17.30
CA LYS A 165 -19.99 2.86 18.18
C LYS A 165 -20.80 3.90 18.95
N GLU A 166 -20.12 4.92 19.44
CA GLU A 166 -20.75 6.05 20.12
C GLU A 166 -21.52 6.87 19.08
N GLY A 167 -22.82 7.06 19.31
CA GLY A 167 -23.70 7.80 18.40
C GLY A 167 -24.06 7.11 17.08
N LEU A 168 -23.41 5.99 16.72
CA LEU A 168 -23.55 5.36 15.39
C LEU A 168 -23.26 6.35 14.25
N GLU A 169 -22.30 7.24 14.47
CA GLU A 169 -21.96 8.32 13.55
C GLU A 169 -21.22 7.77 12.34
N TYR A 170 -21.73 8.05 11.14
CA TYR A 170 -21.03 7.81 9.88
C TYR A 170 -19.84 8.75 9.75
N GLY A 171 -18.73 8.25 9.19
CA GLY A 171 -17.67 9.13 8.71
C GLY A 171 -16.81 8.49 7.64
N GLU A 172 -16.08 9.37 6.97
CA GLU A 172 -15.12 9.07 5.92
C GLU A 172 -13.71 9.21 6.50
N GLN A 173 -12.79 8.34 6.07
CA GLN A 173 -11.43 8.30 6.58
C GLN A 173 -10.43 8.57 5.46
N THR A 174 -9.39 9.34 5.77
CA THR A 174 -8.23 9.59 4.89
C THR A 174 -6.97 8.84 5.34
N LYS A 175 -7.03 8.24 6.54
CA LYS A 175 -5.91 7.51 7.14
C LYS A 175 -6.21 6.03 7.25
N ALA A 176 -5.13 5.23 7.23
CA ALA A 176 -5.18 3.81 7.54
C ALA A 176 -4.14 3.42 8.58
N VAL A 177 -4.51 2.51 9.48
CA VAL A 177 -3.62 1.91 10.47
C VAL A 177 -3.46 0.43 10.15
N VAL A 178 -2.23 -0.07 10.31
CA VAL A 178 -1.90 -1.49 10.15
C VAL A 178 -1.28 -2.00 11.43
N ILE A 179 -1.81 -3.11 11.95
CA ILE A 179 -1.27 -3.79 13.11
C ILE A 179 -0.50 -5.02 12.63
N LEU A 180 0.81 -5.00 12.82
CA LEU A 180 1.70 -6.13 12.56
C LEU A 180 1.95 -6.92 13.86
N ASN A 181 2.29 -8.20 13.72
CA ASN A 181 2.87 -8.99 14.81
C ASN A 181 4.38 -8.73 14.96
N ASP A 182 5.00 -9.44 15.91
CA ASP A 182 6.45 -9.38 16.20
C ASP A 182 7.35 -9.79 15.03
N LYS A 183 6.82 -10.56 14.07
CA LYS A 183 7.49 -10.97 12.83
C LYS A 183 7.24 -10.01 11.66
N GLY A 184 6.51 -8.92 11.87
CA GLY A 184 6.14 -7.98 10.80
C GLY A 184 5.08 -8.51 9.83
N LEU A 185 4.31 -9.53 10.23
CA LEU A 185 3.16 -10.03 9.46
C LEU A 185 1.90 -9.24 9.84
N PRO A 186 1.08 -8.81 8.87
CA PRO A 186 -0.14 -8.06 9.14
C PRO A 186 -1.20 -8.93 9.80
N ILE A 187 -1.69 -8.49 10.96
CA ILE A 187 -2.81 -9.11 11.68
C ILE A 187 -4.12 -8.43 11.33
N THR A 188 -4.12 -7.10 11.26
CA THR A 188 -5.28 -6.33 10.80
C THR A 188 -4.85 -5.01 10.17
N SER A 189 -5.72 -4.44 9.35
CA SER A 189 -5.60 -3.11 8.78
C SER A 189 -6.98 -2.51 8.70
N TYR A 190 -7.14 -1.25 9.07
CA TYR A 190 -8.44 -0.57 9.03
C TYR A 190 -8.23 0.91 8.75
N THR A 191 -9.26 1.58 8.23
CA THR A 191 -9.26 3.03 8.07
C THR A 191 -9.66 3.68 9.39
N GLU A 192 -8.96 4.75 9.76
CA GLU A 192 -9.06 5.38 11.07
C GLU A 192 -9.76 6.73 10.98
N PHE A 193 -10.66 6.99 11.93
CA PHE A 193 -11.28 8.30 12.08
C PHE A 193 -10.26 9.33 12.57
N GLU A 194 -10.37 10.56 12.10
CA GLU A 194 -9.73 11.72 12.74
C GLU A 194 -10.15 11.88 14.21
#